data_AF-A0A3S0ZEE5-F1
#
_entry.id   AF-A0A3S0ZEE5-F1
#
_cell.length_a   1.000
_cell.length_b   1.000
_cell.length_c   1.000
_cell.angle_alpha   90.00
_cell.angle_beta   90.00
_cell.angle_gamma   90.00
#
_symmetry.space_group_name_H-M   'P 1'
#
loop_
_entity.id
_entity.type
_entity.pdbx_description
1 polymer ?
#
loop_
_entity_poly.entity_id
_entity_poly.type
_entity_poly.pdbx_seq_one_letter_code
_entity_poly.pdbx_strand_id
1 'polypeptide(L)'
;MIAEYNADFLNVQMFLNDLINFAQELGAEDKRAIAKNITEEELAIFDLLTKPEVQLTKQEEQEVKQVAKELLKTLKQEKLVLDWKKIQQTKASVEVAIKDVLDRLPQSYSAELYEQKCQEVYQHIYENYSGQGSIYDTGA
;
A
#
# COMPACT_ATOMS: atom_id res chain seq x y z
N MET A 1 -25.50 3.55 25.58
CA MET A 1 -24.17 3.82 25.03
C MET A 1 -23.63 2.53 24.40
N ILE A 2 -24.05 2.22 23.15
CA ILE A 2 -23.55 1.10 22.31
C ILE A 2 -23.70 1.46 20.80
N ALA A 3 -24.08 2.71 20.46
CA ALA A 3 -24.43 3.07 19.09
C ALA A 3 -23.22 3.55 18.26
N GLU A 4 -22.20 4.13 18.90
CA GLU A 4 -21.03 4.69 18.20
C GLU A 4 -19.99 3.62 17.83
N TYR A 5 -19.96 2.48 18.52
CA TYR A 5 -18.98 1.41 18.24
C TYR A 5 -19.35 0.54 17.01
N ASN A 6 -20.62 0.54 16.60
CA ASN A 6 -21.06 -0.20 15.43
C ASN A 6 -20.89 0.59 14.12
N ALA A 7 -20.79 1.93 14.18
CA ALA A 7 -20.68 2.77 13.00
C ALA A 7 -19.28 2.68 12.36
N ASP A 8 -18.21 2.65 13.16
CA ASP A 8 -16.84 2.52 12.66
C ASP A 8 -16.58 1.14 12.03
N PHE A 9 -17.11 0.06 12.60
CA PHE A 9 -16.92 -1.29 12.05
C PHE A 9 -17.70 -1.54 10.75
N LEU A 10 -18.86 -0.90 10.60
CA LEU A 10 -19.66 -0.95 9.37
C LEU A 10 -19.01 -0.14 8.24
N ASN A 11 -18.37 0.99 8.56
CA ASN A 11 -17.74 1.86 7.57
C ASN A 11 -16.48 1.23 6.97
N VAL A 12 -15.67 0.55 7.80
CA VAL A 12 -14.48 -0.19 7.35
C VAL A 12 -14.85 -1.35 6.42
N GLN A 13 -15.92 -2.10 6.72
CA GLN A 13 -16.37 -3.18 5.84
C GLN A 13 -16.96 -2.68 4.52
N MET A 14 -17.67 -1.55 4.53
CA MET A 14 -18.19 -0.94 3.29
C MET A 14 -17.03 -0.45 2.42
N PHE A 15 -16.04 0.23 2.99
CA PHE A 15 -14.84 0.67 2.27
C PHE A 15 -14.04 -0.50 1.70
N LEU A 16 -13.87 -1.59 2.46
CA LEU A 16 -13.18 -2.79 2.00
C LEU A 16 -13.93 -3.45 0.83
N ASN A 17 -15.26 -3.51 0.91
CA ASN A 17 -16.07 -4.06 -0.19
C ASN A 17 -16.02 -3.17 -1.43
N ASP A 18 -15.97 -1.84 -1.28
CA ASP A 18 -15.81 -0.92 -2.40
C ASP A 18 -14.43 -1.07 -3.06
N LEU A 19 -13.37 -1.32 -2.27
CA LEU A 19 -12.05 -1.67 -2.80
C LEU A 19 -12.03 -3.02 -3.53
N ILE A 20 -12.70 -4.03 -2.99
CA ILE A 20 -12.80 -5.36 -3.63
C ILE A 20 -13.59 -5.25 -4.94
N ASN A 21 -14.70 -4.51 -4.95
CA ASN A 21 -15.49 -4.29 -6.16
C ASN A 21 -14.71 -3.48 -7.20
N PHE A 22 -13.99 -2.44 -6.78
CA PHE A 22 -13.08 -1.68 -7.65
C PHE A 22 -11.97 -2.56 -8.23
N ALA A 23 -11.41 -3.48 -7.45
CA ALA A 23 -10.41 -4.43 -7.92
C ALA A 23 -10.98 -5.47 -8.90
N GLN A 24 -12.26 -5.84 -8.74
CA GLN A 24 -12.97 -6.75 -9.64
C GLN A 24 -13.42 -6.08 -10.95
N GLU A 25 -13.68 -4.78 -10.93
CA GLU A 25 -14.03 -3.96 -12.11
C GLU A 25 -12.82 -3.66 -13.03
N LEU A 26 -11.59 -3.90 -12.58
CA LEU A 26 -10.39 -3.80 -13.42
C LEU A 26 -10.38 -4.91 -14.49
N GLY A 27 -10.85 -4.55 -15.68
CA GLY A 27 -10.97 -5.43 -16.85
C GLY A 27 -9.63 -5.84 -17.48
N ALA A 28 -9.71 -6.70 -18.50
CA ALA A 28 -8.56 -7.27 -19.20
C ALA A 28 -7.63 -6.22 -19.87
N GLU A 29 -8.15 -5.04 -20.18
CA GLU A 29 -7.41 -3.90 -20.74
C GLU A 29 -6.48 -3.26 -19.67
N ASP A 30 -6.96 -3.12 -18.43
CA ASP A 30 -6.17 -2.60 -17.31
C ASP A 30 -5.10 -3.60 -16.85
N LYS A 31 -5.40 -4.91 -16.91
CA LYS A 31 -4.39 -5.97 -16.68
C LYS A 31 -3.25 -5.92 -17.71
N ARG A 32 -3.53 -5.49 -18.94
CA ARG A 32 -2.52 -5.21 -19.98
C ARG A 32 -1.77 -3.91 -19.74
N ALA A 33 -2.42 -2.88 -19.21
CA ALA A 33 -1.77 -1.62 -18.84
C ALA A 33 -0.86 -1.76 -17.60
N ILE A 34 -1.29 -2.53 -16.59
CA ILE A 34 -0.50 -2.91 -15.40
C ILE A 34 0.74 -3.73 -15.80
N ALA A 35 0.64 -4.55 -16.84
CA ALA A 35 1.77 -5.29 -17.38
C ALA A 35 2.79 -4.42 -18.15
N LYS A 36 2.49 -3.14 -18.44
CA LYS A 36 3.27 -2.35 -19.42
C LYS A 36 3.85 -1.02 -18.94
N ASN A 37 3.69 -0.61 -17.69
CA ASN A 37 4.53 0.43 -17.07
C ASN A 37 4.35 0.41 -15.55
N ILE A 38 5.24 -0.29 -14.84
CA ILE A 38 5.45 -0.05 -13.41
C ILE A 38 6.24 1.26 -13.31
N THR A 39 5.76 2.23 -12.54
CA THR A 39 6.52 3.48 -12.34
C THR A 39 7.77 3.21 -11.51
N GLU A 40 8.75 4.12 -11.53
CA GLU A 40 9.93 3.99 -10.67
C GLU A 40 9.56 3.94 -9.18
N GLU A 41 8.53 4.71 -8.80
CA GLU A 41 7.95 4.73 -7.45
C GLU A 41 7.34 3.37 -7.08
N GLU A 42 6.52 2.78 -7.96
CA GLU A 42 5.92 1.46 -7.76
C GLU A 42 6.98 0.35 -7.74
N LEU A 43 8.01 0.46 -8.57
CA LEU A 43 9.12 -0.48 -8.62
C LEU A 43 9.93 -0.46 -7.33
N ALA A 44 10.17 0.71 -6.74
CA ALA A 44 10.87 0.83 -5.48
C ALA A 44 10.13 0.12 -4.34
N ILE A 45 8.80 0.28 -4.26
CA ILE A 45 7.98 -0.45 -3.28
C ILE A 45 8.00 -1.95 -3.56
N PHE A 46 7.86 -2.37 -4.82
CA PHE A 46 7.92 -3.78 -5.19
C PHE A 46 9.27 -4.42 -4.81
N ASP A 47 10.37 -3.74 -5.09
CA ASP A 47 11.72 -4.18 -4.73
C ASP A 47 11.88 -4.31 -3.21
N LEU A 48 11.32 -3.37 -2.46
CA LEU A 48 11.34 -3.39 -1.00
C LEU A 48 10.57 -4.60 -0.45
N LEU A 49 9.44 -4.95 -1.08
CA LEU A 49 8.64 -6.11 -0.70
C LEU A 49 9.30 -7.45 -1.10
N THR A 50 10.18 -7.47 -2.10
CA THR A 50 10.75 -8.72 -2.66
C THR A 50 12.21 -8.97 -2.31
N LYS A 51 12.93 -7.98 -1.75
CA LYS A 51 14.35 -8.08 -1.33
C LYS A 51 14.49 -8.02 0.19
N PRO A 52 15.30 -8.86 0.86
CA PRO A 52 16.10 -9.95 0.31
C PRO A 52 15.20 -11.04 -0.28
N GLU A 53 15.75 -11.82 -1.22
CA GLU A 53 15.01 -12.67 -2.15
C GLU A 53 13.89 -13.50 -1.47
N VAL A 54 12.65 -13.19 -1.84
CA VAL A 54 11.45 -13.93 -1.44
C VAL A 54 11.11 -14.92 -2.55
N GLN A 55 10.91 -16.19 -2.21
CA GLN A 55 10.49 -17.19 -3.19
C GLN A 55 9.03 -16.96 -3.54
N LEU A 56 8.78 -16.38 -4.72
CA LEU A 56 7.45 -16.08 -5.22
C LEU A 56 7.21 -16.84 -6.52
N THR A 57 6.02 -17.39 -6.67
CA THR A 57 5.52 -17.83 -7.96
C THR A 57 5.20 -16.63 -8.85
N LYS A 58 5.09 -16.84 -10.17
CA LYS A 58 4.69 -15.77 -11.10
C LYS A 58 3.34 -15.13 -10.75
N GLN A 59 2.44 -15.89 -10.15
CA GLN A 59 1.14 -15.38 -9.70
C GLN A 59 1.32 -14.48 -8.48
N GLU A 60 2.07 -14.93 -7.47
CA GLU A 60 2.37 -14.15 -6.27
C GLU A 60 3.15 -12.88 -6.60
N GLU A 61 4.08 -12.90 -7.56
CA GLU A 61 4.73 -11.68 -8.04
C GLU A 61 3.73 -10.66 -8.59
N GLN A 62 2.68 -11.10 -9.29
CA GLN A 62 1.63 -10.18 -9.76
C GLN A 62 0.79 -9.65 -8.60
N GLU A 63 0.49 -10.47 -7.60
CA GLU A 63 -0.20 -10.06 -6.39
C GLU A 63 0.62 -9.00 -5.63
N VAL A 64 1.93 -9.22 -5.44
CA VAL A 64 2.82 -8.24 -4.80
C VAL A 64 2.91 -6.93 -5.58
N LYS A 65 2.93 -6.97 -6.92
CA LYS A 65 2.87 -5.75 -7.75
C LYS A 65 1.57 -4.98 -7.55
N GLN A 66 0.45 -5.69 -7.46
CA GLN A 66 -0.84 -5.07 -7.23
C GLN A 66 -0.90 -4.43 -5.84
N VAL A 67 -0.37 -5.10 -4.82
CA VAL A 67 -0.25 -4.56 -3.45
C VAL A 67 0.61 -3.30 -3.43
N ALA A 68 1.77 -3.30 -4.09
CA ALA A 68 2.65 -2.12 -4.17
C ALA A 68 1.94 -0.91 -4.81
N LYS A 69 1.24 -1.13 -5.93
CA LYS A 69 0.47 -0.09 -6.62
C LYS A 69 -0.64 0.48 -5.73
N GLU A 70 -1.39 -0.39 -5.07
CA GLU A 70 -2.50 0.03 -4.24
C GLU A 70 -2.04 0.76 -2.99
N LEU A 71 -0.94 0.34 -2.38
CA LEU A 71 -0.33 1.02 -1.25
C LEU A 71 -0.05 2.49 -1.59
N LEU A 72 0.64 2.73 -2.70
CA LEU A 72 0.99 4.08 -3.13
C LEU A 72 -0.24 4.93 -3.41
N LYS A 73 -1.25 4.35 -4.06
CA LYS A 73 -2.53 5.02 -4.31
C LYS A 73 -3.17 5.46 -2.99
N THR A 74 -3.34 4.54 -2.04
CA THR A 74 -3.96 4.82 -0.73
C THR A 74 -3.19 5.88 0.05
N LEU A 75 -1.86 5.74 0.11
CA LEU A 75 -1.02 6.68 0.84
C LEU A 75 -1.08 8.08 0.24
N LYS A 76 -0.94 8.22 -1.08
CA LYS A 76 -0.93 9.53 -1.76
C LYS A 76 -2.31 10.20 -1.73
N GLN A 77 -3.40 9.43 -1.82
CA GLN A 77 -4.75 9.98 -1.82
C GLN A 77 -5.23 10.42 -0.43
N GLU A 78 -4.86 9.68 0.62
CA GLU A 78 -5.50 9.84 1.93
C GLU A 78 -4.56 10.18 3.08
N LYS A 79 -3.31 9.70 3.05
CA LYS A 79 -2.45 9.67 4.24
C LYS A 79 -1.29 10.66 4.20
N LEU A 80 -0.72 10.87 3.02
CA LEU A 80 0.43 11.75 2.77
C LEU A 80 -0.01 13.19 2.50
N VAL A 81 -0.92 13.70 3.33
CA VAL A 81 -1.36 15.09 3.32
C VAL A 81 -0.29 16.03 3.87
N LEU A 82 -0.49 17.35 3.75
CA LEU A 82 0.45 18.37 4.22
C LEU A 82 0.86 18.10 5.68
N ASP A 83 2.16 18.16 5.96
CA ASP A 83 2.72 18.03 7.32
C ASP A 83 2.38 16.71 8.07
N TRP A 84 2.03 15.63 7.37
CA TRP A 84 1.71 14.33 8.00
C TRP A 84 2.81 13.79 8.95
N LYS A 85 4.07 14.21 8.78
CA LYS A 85 5.20 13.86 9.68
C LYS A 85 5.26 14.68 10.97
N LYS A 86 4.44 15.72 11.15
CA LYS A 86 4.47 16.56 12.37
C LYS A 86 3.54 16.05 13.47
N ILE A 87 2.46 15.36 13.09
CA ILE A 87 1.41 14.93 14.00
C ILE A 87 1.54 13.41 14.24
N GLN A 88 1.53 12.98 15.50
CA GLN A 88 1.67 11.55 15.85
C GLN A 88 0.51 10.71 15.30
N GLN A 89 -0.71 11.25 15.31
CA GLN A 89 -1.88 10.58 14.78
C GLN A 89 -1.79 10.30 13.27
N THR A 90 -1.28 11.24 12.48
CA THR A 90 -1.11 11.04 11.02
C THR A 90 0.01 10.07 10.71
N LYS A 91 1.10 10.05 11.49
CA LYS A 91 2.12 8.99 11.40
C LYS A 91 1.54 7.61 11.67
N ALA A 92 0.81 7.47 12.77
CA ALA A 92 0.16 6.21 13.13
C ALA A 92 -0.83 5.78 12.04
N SER A 93 -1.59 6.72 11.46
CA SER A 93 -2.52 6.41 10.36
C SER A 93 -1.81 5.95 9.09
N VAL A 94 -0.59 6.42 8.81
CA VAL A 94 0.23 5.93 7.69
C VAL A 94 0.71 4.51 7.98
N GLU A 95 1.21 4.25 9.18
CA GLU A 95 1.66 2.91 9.58
C GLU A 95 0.54 1.88 9.54
N VAL A 96 -0.66 2.23 10.02
CA VAL A 96 -1.86 1.38 9.94
C VAL A 96 -2.23 1.11 8.48
N ALA A 97 -2.28 2.15 7.63
CA ALA A 97 -2.61 1.96 6.21
C ALA A 97 -1.60 1.06 5.48
N ILE A 98 -0.31 1.12 5.84
CA ILE A 98 0.70 0.20 5.30
C ILE A 98 0.37 -1.23 5.70
N LYS A 99 0.12 -1.49 6.99
CA LYS A 99 -0.22 -2.83 7.48
C LYS A 99 -1.49 -3.38 6.83
N ASP A 100 -2.55 -2.58 6.79
CA ASP A 100 -3.83 -2.96 6.17
C ASP A 100 -3.68 -3.35 4.70
N VAL A 101 -2.83 -2.65 3.95
CA VAL A 101 -2.58 -2.98 2.54
C VAL A 101 -1.69 -4.20 2.39
N LEU A 102 -0.61 -4.30 3.19
CA LEU A 102 0.33 -5.41 3.16
C LEU A 102 -0.26 -6.72 3.68
N ASP A 103 -1.37 -6.70 4.43
CA ASP A 103 -2.10 -7.91 4.86
C ASP A 103 -2.56 -8.79 3.67
N ARG A 104 -2.56 -8.22 2.46
CA ARG A 104 -2.87 -8.92 1.21
C ARG A 104 -1.66 -9.52 0.52
N LEU A 105 -0.48 -9.44 1.12
CA LEU A 105 0.70 -10.17 0.65
C LEU A 105 0.42 -11.68 0.66
N PRO A 106 1.02 -12.43 -0.27
CA PRO A 106 0.80 -13.86 -0.37
C PRO A 106 1.35 -14.62 0.84
N GLN A 107 0.88 -15.85 1.04
CA GLN A 107 1.28 -16.70 2.17
C GLN A 107 2.79 -17.05 2.20
N SER A 108 3.51 -16.79 1.12
CA SER A 108 4.97 -16.89 1.05
C SER A 108 5.68 -15.94 2.01
N TYR A 109 5.00 -14.93 2.54
CA TYR A 109 5.51 -14.04 3.59
C TYR A 109 5.22 -14.63 4.98
N SER A 110 6.28 -14.97 5.72
CA SER A 110 6.15 -15.30 7.14
C SER A 110 5.73 -14.08 7.96
N ALA A 111 5.17 -14.27 9.15
CA ALA A 111 4.80 -13.16 10.04
C ALA A 111 5.99 -12.23 10.34
N GLU A 112 7.18 -12.79 10.56
CA GLU A 112 8.41 -12.02 10.78
C GLU A 112 8.81 -11.21 9.54
N LEU A 113 8.75 -11.83 8.35
CA LEU A 113 9.08 -11.14 7.11
C LEU A 113 8.06 -10.04 6.80
N TYR A 114 6.77 -10.29 7.04
CA TYR A 114 5.70 -9.31 6.92
C TYR A 114 5.95 -8.09 7.81
N GLU A 115 6.28 -8.31 9.10
CA GLU A 115 6.54 -7.20 10.03
C GLU A 115 7.76 -6.38 9.58
N GLN A 116 8.82 -7.06 9.13
CA GLN A 116 9.99 -6.41 8.55
C GLN A 116 9.61 -5.58 7.31
N LYS A 117 8.77 -6.11 6.41
CA LYS A 117 8.29 -5.38 5.23
C LYS A 117 7.48 -4.15 5.58
N CYS A 118 6.61 -4.25 6.57
CA CYS A 118 5.86 -3.10 7.06
C CYS A 118 6.79 -1.99 7.56
N GLN A 119 7.82 -2.34 8.33
CA GLN A 119 8.79 -1.39 8.85
C GLN A 119 9.63 -0.76 7.74
N GLU A 120 10.16 -1.57 6.83
CA GLU A 120 10.96 -1.11 5.69
C GLU A 120 10.16 -0.15 4.80
N VAL A 121 8.92 -0.53 4.47
CA VAL A 121 8.01 0.30 3.68
C VAL A 121 7.71 1.61 4.41
N TYR A 122 7.37 1.55 5.69
CA TYR A 122 7.11 2.77 6.47
C TYR A 122 8.33 3.69 6.51
N GLN A 123 9.53 3.14 6.71
CA GLN A 123 10.78 3.91 6.70
C GLN A 123 11.00 4.56 5.34
N HIS A 124 10.83 3.81 4.25
CA HIS A 124 10.96 4.34 2.90
C HIS A 124 9.97 5.48 2.63
N ILE A 125 8.70 5.32 3.02
CA ILE A 125 7.69 6.38 2.88
C ILE A 125 8.07 7.60 3.74
N TYR A 126 8.52 7.37 4.97
CA TYR A 126 8.93 8.42 5.89
C TYR A 126 10.17 9.19 5.40
N GLU A 127 11.08 8.58 4.65
CA GLU A 127 12.25 9.27 4.10
C GLU A 127 11.91 10.01 2.80
N ASN A 128 11.14 9.38 1.92
CA ASN A 128 11.02 9.81 0.52
C ASN A 128 9.79 10.68 0.22
N TYR A 129 8.83 10.76 1.14
CA TYR A 129 7.59 11.52 0.92
C TYR A 129 7.49 12.64 1.93
N SER A 130 7.60 13.88 1.47
CA SER A 130 7.33 15.07 2.28
C SER A 130 5.91 15.58 1.96
N GLY A 131 5.28 16.33 2.87
CA GLY A 131 3.95 16.91 2.61
C GLY A 131 3.89 17.91 1.44
N GLN A 132 4.99 18.10 0.71
CA GLN A 132 5.11 18.94 -0.50
C GLN A 132 5.45 18.14 -1.77
N GLY A 133 5.65 16.81 -1.68
CA GLY A 133 6.02 15.99 -2.83
C GLY A 133 6.86 14.77 -2.45
N SER A 134 7.02 13.88 -3.43
CA SER A 134 7.83 12.66 -3.39
C SER A 134 9.13 12.86 -4.17
N ILE A 135 10.20 12.11 -3.86
CA ILE A 135 11.46 12.17 -4.64
C ILE A 135 11.23 11.80 -6.11
N TYR A 136 10.18 11.03 -6.40
CA TYR A 136 9.80 10.59 -7.74
C TYR A 136 9.11 11.68 -8.57
N ASP A 137 8.64 12.77 -7.95
CA ASP A 137 8.00 13.89 -8.66
C ASP A 137 9.03 14.79 -9.38
N THR A 138 10.32 14.68 -9.04
CA THR A 138 11.41 15.50 -9.61
C THR A 138 11.95 14.95 -10.94
N GLY A 139 11.44 13.81 -11.41
CA GLY A 139 11.94 13.08 -12.59
C GLY A 139 11.03 13.12 -13.83
N ALA A 140 9.97 13.94 -13.83
CA ALA A 140 9.04 14.08 -14.96
C ALA A 140 9.40 15.25 -15.90
#